data_AF-A0A208XN44-F1
#
_entry.id   AF-A0A208XN44-F1
#
_cell.length_a   1.000
_cell.length_b   1.000
_cell.length_c   1.000
_cell.angle_alpha   90.00
_cell.angle_beta   90.00
_cell.angle_gamma   90.00
#
_symmetry.space_group_name_H-M   'P 1'
#
loop_
_entity.id
_entity.type
_entity.pdbx_description
1 polymer ?
#
loop_
_entity_poly.entity_id
_entity_poly.type
_entity_poly.pdbx_seq_one_letter_code
_entity_poly.pdbx_strand_id
1 'polypeptide(L)'
;MTLKAAGEDIVFPKCIVQIAAFERTLAVLIEPDPRHGAENVYGIGLDGTILWQIAPRSYPSQAGPYVDLEARGNHLAVWNAYGTTLLMRPVTGRLVDLIEAAEAGCGGSRPDRSPSRPRDGEPQHSGNASRLPS
;
A
#
# COMPACT_ATOMS: atom_id res chain seq x y z
N MET A 1 12.25 15.51 -3.32
CA MET A 1 12.93 14.26 -3.75
C MET A 1 12.47 13.94 -5.17
N THR A 2 13.28 13.24 -5.97
CA THR A 2 13.00 13.06 -7.40
C THR A 2 12.64 11.60 -7.71
N LEU A 3 11.56 11.39 -8.46
CA LEU A 3 11.21 10.11 -9.08
C LEU A 3 11.55 10.17 -10.56
N LYS A 4 12.27 9.16 -11.07
CA LYS A 4 12.51 9.03 -12.51
C LYS A 4 11.38 8.21 -13.15
N ALA A 5 10.65 8.81 -14.08
CA ALA A 5 9.64 8.14 -14.88
C ALA A 5 9.78 8.58 -16.35
N ALA A 6 9.79 7.64 -17.29
CA ALA A 6 10.02 7.89 -18.72
C ALA A 6 11.26 8.74 -19.07
N GLY A 7 12.27 8.78 -18.21
CA GLY A 7 13.47 9.62 -18.42
C GLY A 7 13.32 11.07 -17.93
N GLU A 8 12.17 11.44 -17.38
CA GLU A 8 11.90 12.72 -16.75
C GLU A 8 12.08 12.64 -15.22
N ASP A 9 12.51 13.75 -14.64
CA ASP A 9 12.69 13.94 -13.20
C ASP A 9 11.43 14.60 -12.59
N ILE A 10 10.63 13.81 -11.88
CA ILE A 10 9.45 14.33 -11.16
C ILE A 10 9.87 14.76 -9.77
N VAL A 11 9.75 16.06 -9.48
CA VAL A 11 10.14 16.62 -8.19
C VAL A 11 8.94 16.67 -7.23
N PHE A 12 9.05 15.95 -6.12
CA PHE A 12 8.09 16.02 -5.02
C PHE A 12 8.56 16.98 -3.91
N PRO A 13 7.61 17.70 -3.26
CA PRO A 13 7.93 18.67 -2.22
C PRO A 13 8.48 18.03 -0.93
N LYS A 14 8.25 16.73 -0.74
CA LYS A 14 8.72 15.92 0.39
C LYS A 14 9.35 14.62 -0.07
N CYS A 15 9.86 13.81 0.87
CA CYS A 15 10.40 12.50 0.55
C CYS A 15 9.29 11.55 0.11
N ILE A 16 9.62 10.66 -0.83
CA ILE A 16 8.73 9.56 -1.21
C ILE A 16 8.81 8.52 -0.10
N VAL A 17 7.67 8.16 0.45
CA VAL A 17 7.52 7.12 1.48
C VAL A 17 7.28 5.77 0.82
N GLN A 18 6.39 5.73 -0.18
CA GLN A 18 5.94 4.48 -0.78
C GLN A 18 5.45 4.68 -2.21
N ILE A 19 5.57 3.63 -3.01
CA ILE A 19 5.07 3.58 -4.38
C ILE A 19 4.29 2.28 -4.57
N ALA A 20 3.10 2.36 -5.16
CA ALA A 20 2.37 1.21 -5.70
C ALA A 20 2.26 1.34 -7.22
N ALA A 21 2.74 0.33 -7.94
CA ALA A 21 2.71 0.31 -9.40
C ALA A 21 1.43 -0.36 -9.92
N PHE A 22 0.87 0.22 -10.97
CA PHE A 22 -0.23 -0.31 -11.78
C PHE A 22 0.19 -0.32 -13.24
N GLU A 23 -0.58 -1.01 -14.08
CA GLU A 23 -0.28 -1.18 -15.52
C GLU A 23 0.00 0.14 -16.25
N ARG A 24 -0.68 1.24 -15.88
CA ARG A 24 -0.59 2.53 -16.58
C ARG A 24 -0.21 3.70 -15.69
N THR A 25 0.01 3.47 -14.39
CA THR A 25 0.21 4.54 -13.41
C THR A 25 1.02 4.07 -12.21
N LEU A 26 1.70 5.00 -11.55
CA LEU A 26 2.28 4.82 -10.23
C LEU A 26 1.45 5.63 -9.23
N ALA A 27 1.07 5.03 -8.11
CA ALA A 27 0.57 5.75 -6.95
C ALA A 27 1.74 6.03 -6.01
N VAL A 28 1.96 7.29 -5.67
CA VAL A 28 3.10 7.75 -4.86
C VAL A 28 2.60 8.39 -3.59
N LEU A 29 3.04 7.88 -2.45
CA LEU A 29 2.87 8.47 -1.13
C LEU A 29 4.13 9.24 -0.79
N ILE A 30 3.98 10.51 -0.38
CA ILE A 30 5.06 11.32 0.16
C ILE A 30 4.83 11.59 1.64
N GLU A 31 5.88 12.03 2.34
CA GLU A 31 5.73 12.47 3.73
C GLU A 31 4.69 13.59 3.79
N PRO A 32 3.77 13.55 4.77
CA PRO A 32 2.74 14.56 4.88
C PRO A 32 3.32 15.92 5.25
N ASP A 33 2.72 16.98 4.71
CA ASP A 33 2.98 18.32 5.22
C ASP A 33 2.23 18.50 6.55
N PRO A 34 2.90 18.88 7.65
CA PRO A 34 2.24 19.12 8.93
C PRO A 34 1.17 20.24 8.88
N ARG A 35 1.16 21.07 7.83
CA ARG A 35 0.17 22.13 7.60
C ARG A 35 -1.02 21.68 6.74
N HIS A 36 -0.82 20.68 5.89
CA HIS A 36 -1.81 20.20 4.92
C HIS A 36 -1.82 18.67 4.90
N GLY A 37 -2.49 18.06 5.88
CA GLY A 37 -2.34 16.64 6.19
C GLY A 37 -2.66 15.70 5.03
N ALA A 38 -3.78 15.88 4.34
CA ALA A 38 -4.31 14.89 3.39
C ALA A 38 -3.81 15.02 1.94
N GLU A 39 -2.88 15.92 1.63
CA GLU A 39 -2.46 16.24 0.27
C GLU A 39 -1.22 15.47 -0.19
N ASN A 40 -0.96 14.29 0.36
CA ASN A 40 0.34 13.62 0.23
C ASN A 40 0.34 12.35 -0.63
N VAL A 41 -0.70 12.14 -1.45
CA VAL A 41 -0.80 11.00 -2.37
C VAL A 41 -1.09 11.48 -3.79
N TYR A 42 -0.29 10.95 -4.73
CA TYR A 42 -0.28 11.34 -6.13
C TYR A 42 -0.47 10.13 -7.04
N GLY A 43 -1.20 10.32 -8.14
CA GLY A 43 -1.18 9.43 -9.28
C GLY A 43 -0.28 9.99 -10.36
N ILE A 44 0.68 9.18 -10.79
CA ILE A 44 1.71 9.54 -11.74
C ILE A 44 1.55 8.66 -12.99
N GLY A 45 1.49 9.26 -14.16
CA GLY A 45 1.53 8.56 -15.44
C GLY A 45 2.90 7.94 -15.69
N LEU A 46 2.97 6.91 -16.52
CA LEU A 46 4.27 6.31 -16.89
C LEU A 46 5.18 7.29 -17.65
N ASP A 47 4.60 8.33 -18.24
CA ASP A 47 5.28 9.48 -18.87
C ASP A 47 5.79 10.51 -17.86
N GLY A 48 5.60 10.28 -16.57
CA GLY A 48 6.01 11.17 -15.48
C GLY A 48 5.06 12.34 -15.21
N THR A 49 3.90 12.39 -15.87
CA THR A 49 2.90 13.43 -15.60
C THR A 49 2.18 13.17 -14.28
N ILE A 50 1.86 14.23 -13.52
CA ILE A 50 0.93 14.13 -12.40
C ILE A 50 -0.48 14.06 -12.98
N LEU A 51 -1.14 12.92 -12.85
CA LEU A 51 -2.50 12.70 -13.33
C LEU A 51 -3.55 13.22 -12.34
N TRP A 52 -3.29 13.04 -11.05
CA TRP A 52 -4.16 13.48 -9.96
C TRP A 52 -3.39 13.55 -8.64
N GLN A 53 -3.94 14.33 -7.71
CA GLN A 53 -3.52 14.40 -6.31
C GLN A 53 -4.77 14.27 -5.45
N ILE A 54 -4.69 13.55 -4.33
CA ILE A 54 -5.81 13.53 -3.38
C ILE A 54 -5.98 14.95 -2.82
N ALA A 55 -7.15 15.53 -3.05
CA ALA A 55 -7.50 16.86 -2.59
C ALA A 55 -7.68 16.89 -1.06
N PRO A 56 -7.45 18.05 -0.43
CA PRO A 56 -7.72 18.22 0.99
C PRO A 56 -9.23 18.07 1.23
N ARG A 57 -9.62 17.15 2.11
CA ARG A 57 -11.03 16.98 2.48
C ARG A 57 -11.41 18.05 3.51
N SER A 58 -12.44 18.84 3.21
CA SER A 58 -12.95 19.91 4.08
C SER A 58 -13.73 19.41 5.30
N TYR A 59 -13.82 18.09 5.53
CA TYR A 59 -14.62 17.53 6.62
C TYR A 59 -13.79 17.39 7.91
N PRO A 60 -14.18 18.03 9.04
CA PRO A 60 -13.29 18.25 10.18
C PRO A 60 -12.93 17.02 11.03
N SER A 61 -13.56 15.86 10.85
CA SER A 61 -13.39 14.71 11.76
C SER A 61 -12.50 13.57 11.24
N GLN A 62 -12.00 13.64 9.99
CA GLN A 62 -11.37 12.47 9.34
C GLN A 62 -10.18 12.81 8.40
N ALA A 63 -9.71 14.05 8.36
CA ALA A 63 -8.71 14.49 7.38
C ALA A 63 -7.27 14.38 7.92
N GLY A 64 -6.86 13.18 8.29
CA GLY A 64 -5.47 12.88 8.68
C GLY A 64 -4.59 12.66 7.47
N PRO A 65 -3.27 12.78 7.62
CA PRO A 65 -2.37 12.40 6.54
C PRO A 65 -2.53 10.94 6.18
N TYR A 66 -2.37 10.67 4.88
CA TYR A 66 -2.23 9.28 4.44
C TYR A 66 -0.88 8.76 4.91
N VAL A 67 -0.87 7.55 5.44
CA VAL A 67 0.31 6.94 6.06
C VAL A 67 0.73 5.65 5.38
N ASP A 68 -0.15 5.08 4.55
CA ASP A 68 0.10 3.84 3.82
C ASP A 68 -0.74 3.78 2.55
N LEU A 69 -0.27 3.03 1.55
CA LEU A 69 -1.00 2.70 0.34
C LEU A 69 -0.69 1.29 -0.17
N GLU A 70 -1.62 0.70 -0.91
CA GLU A 70 -1.47 -0.66 -1.44
C GLU A 70 -2.24 -0.83 -2.75
N ALA A 71 -1.68 -1.58 -3.69
CA ALA A 71 -2.41 -2.08 -4.85
C ALA A 71 -3.28 -3.29 -4.45
N ARG A 72 -4.60 -3.16 -4.58
CA ARG A 72 -5.59 -4.22 -4.34
C ARG A 72 -6.29 -4.60 -5.64
N GLY A 73 -5.70 -5.55 -6.35
CA GLY A 73 -6.13 -5.86 -7.72
C GLY A 73 -6.00 -4.62 -8.61
N ASN A 74 -7.12 -4.17 -9.19
CA ASN A 74 -7.16 -3.00 -10.07
C ASN A 74 -7.42 -1.68 -9.34
N HIS A 75 -7.42 -1.69 -8.01
CA HIS A 75 -7.71 -0.53 -7.18
C HIS A 75 -6.51 -0.14 -6.32
N LEU A 76 -6.44 1.14 -5.98
CA LEU A 76 -5.55 1.67 -4.98
C LEU A 76 -6.30 1.76 -3.65
N ALA A 77 -5.78 1.13 -2.61
CA ALA A 77 -6.21 1.37 -1.24
C ALA A 77 -5.25 2.36 -0.58
N VAL A 78 -5.79 3.35 0.15
CA VAL A 78 -5.00 4.38 0.84
C VAL A 78 -5.55 4.55 2.25
N TRP A 79 -4.68 4.50 3.26
CA TRP A 79 -5.05 4.61 4.68
C TRP A 79 -4.57 5.92 5.25
N ASN A 80 -5.44 6.58 6.02
CA ASN A 80 -5.04 7.72 6.82
C ASN A 80 -4.74 7.33 8.27
N ALA A 81 -4.11 8.26 8.99
CA ALA A 81 -3.76 8.11 10.40
C ALA A 81 -4.96 7.93 11.35
N TYR A 82 -6.19 8.19 10.88
CA TYR A 82 -7.42 8.11 11.69
C TYR A 82 -8.27 6.87 11.38
N GLY A 83 -7.75 5.92 10.61
CA GLY A 83 -8.45 4.66 10.32
C GLY A 83 -9.45 4.74 9.16
N THR A 84 -9.49 5.83 8.39
CA THR A 84 -10.21 5.88 7.12
C THR A 84 -9.39 5.22 6.02
N THR A 85 -10.05 4.37 5.23
CA THR A 85 -9.51 3.78 4.01
C THR A 85 -10.26 4.33 2.80
N LEU A 86 -9.52 4.81 1.81
CA LEU A 86 -10.07 5.12 0.49
C LEU A 86 -9.71 4.01 -0.49
N LEU A 87 -10.71 3.51 -1.22
CA LEU A 87 -10.49 2.68 -2.40
C LEU A 87 -10.68 3.54 -3.64
N MET A 88 -9.70 3.57 -4.54
CA MET A 88 -9.63 4.53 -5.62
C MET A 88 -9.25 3.88 -6.95
N ARG A 89 -9.65 4.51 -8.06
CA ARG A 89 -9.17 4.15 -9.41
C ARG A 89 -7.76 4.73 -9.65
N PRO A 90 -6.72 3.91 -9.82
CA PRO A 90 -5.33 4.38 -9.91
C PRO A 90 -5.07 5.36 -11.05
N VAL A 91 -5.80 5.22 -12.16
CA VAL A 91 -5.63 6.09 -13.34
C VAL A 91 -6.23 7.48 -13.15
N THR A 92 -7.31 7.59 -12.36
CA THR A 92 -8.14 8.82 -12.34
C THR A 92 -8.22 9.48 -10.98
N GLY A 93 -7.76 8.81 -9.92
CA GLY A 93 -7.93 9.29 -8.55
C GLY A 93 -9.39 9.32 -8.09
N ARG A 94 -10.32 8.76 -8.87
CA ARG A 94 -11.74 8.73 -8.50
C ARG A 94 -11.95 7.74 -7.36
N LEU A 95 -12.65 8.21 -6.33
CA LEU A 95 -13.11 7.39 -5.22
C LEU A 95 -14.07 6.30 -5.74
N VAL A 96 -13.81 5.07 -5.35
CA VAL A 96 -14.67 3.91 -5.58
C VAL A 96 -15.46 3.61 -4.31
N ASP A 97 -14.78 3.61 -3.16
CA ASP A 97 -15.39 3.31 -1.86
C ASP A 97 -14.64 4.01 -0.73
N LEU A 98 -15.33 4.21 0.40
CA LEU A 98 -14.80 4.81 1.61
C LEU A 98 -15.19 3.94 2.81
N ILE A 99 -14.18 3.45 3.52
CA ILE A 99 -14.35 2.62 4.70
C ILE A 99 -13.82 3.42 5.89
N GLU A 100 -14.71 3.81 6.78
CA GLU A 100 -14.34 4.41 8.06
C GLU A 100 -14.21 3.29 9.10
N ALA A 101 -13.18 3.34 9.94
CA ALA A 101 -13.18 2.53 11.14
C ALA A 101 -14.42 2.90 11.96
N ALA A 102 -15.40 2.00 12.04
CA ALA A 102 -16.45 2.11 13.03
C ALA A 102 -15.74 2.15 14.39
N GLU A 103 -15.92 3.25 15.15
CA GLU A 103 -15.42 3.48 16.52
C GLU A 103 -15.05 2.17 17.20
N ALA A 104 -13.78 1.76 17.08
CA ALA A 104 -13.35 0.48 17.55
C ALA A 104 -13.21 0.58 19.07
N GLY A 105 -14.26 0.17 19.78
CA GLY A 105 -14.07 -0.51 21.06
C GLY A 105 -12.92 -1.50 20.89
N CYS A 106 -11.89 -1.34 21.73
CA CYS A 106 -10.59 -1.97 21.69
C CYS A 106 -10.54 -3.36 21.00
N GLY A 107 -9.73 -3.49 19.93
CA GLY A 107 -9.27 -4.79 19.44
C GLY A 107 -9.27 -4.95 17.92
N GLY A 108 -8.32 -4.31 17.23
CA GLY A 108 -8.11 -4.50 15.79
C GLY A 108 -6.75 -5.12 15.50
N SER A 109 -6.68 -6.45 15.47
CA SER A 109 -5.51 -7.18 14.99
C SER A 109 -5.20 -6.78 13.55
N ARG A 110 -3.95 -6.34 13.28
CA ARG A 110 -3.39 -6.33 11.92
C ARG A 110 -3.63 -7.72 11.31
N PRO A 111 -4.05 -7.86 10.04
CA PRO A 111 -3.88 -9.13 9.35
C PRO A 111 -2.38 -9.37 9.29
N ASP A 112 -1.93 -10.28 10.15
CA ASP A 112 -0.56 -10.73 10.21
C ASP A 112 -0.13 -11.18 8.82
N ARG A 113 0.86 -10.46 8.28
CA ARG A 113 1.59 -10.87 7.09
C ARG A 113 2.52 -12.00 7.55
N SER A 114 1.96 -13.15 7.88
CA SER A 114 2.70 -14.37 8.14
C SER A 114 3.35 -14.81 6.83
N PRO A 115 4.69 -14.79 6.67
CA PRO A 115 5.31 -15.50 5.56
C PRO A 115 5.17 -16.99 5.86
N SER A 116 4.42 -17.69 5.02
CA SER A 116 4.40 -19.16 4.97
C SER A 116 5.84 -19.67 4.89
N ARG A 117 6.35 -20.28 5.97
CA ARG A 117 7.61 -21.04 5.90
C ARG A 117 7.44 -22.19 4.89
N PRO A 118 8.42 -22.47 4.04
CA PRO A 118 8.39 -23.67 3.21
C PRO A 118 8.43 -24.92 4.11
N ARG A 119 7.65 -25.94 3.74
CA ARG A 119 7.80 -27.30 4.27
C ARG A 119 9.16 -27.82 3.83
N ASP A 120 10.13 -27.84 4.74
CA ASP A 120 11.37 -28.57 4.50
C ASP A 120 11.06 -30.06 4.46
N GLY A 121 11.46 -30.64 3.33
CA GLY A 121 11.20 -32.01 2.95
C GLY A 121 11.81 -33.02 3.92
N GLU A 122 10.97 -33.98 4.26
CA GLU A 122 11.33 -35.33 4.67
C GLU A 122 12.50 -35.87 3.81
N PRO A 123 13.65 -36.23 4.38
CA PRO A 123 14.60 -37.07 3.69
C PRO A 123 14.13 -38.52 3.81
N GLN A 124 13.69 -39.07 2.67
CA GLN A 124 13.54 -40.50 2.48
C GLN A 124 14.90 -41.18 2.66
N HIS A 125 15.07 -41.98 3.72
CA HIS A 125 16.02 -43.07 3.73
C HIS A 125 15.27 -44.39 3.95
N SER A 126 15.02 -45.07 2.84
CA SER A 126 14.67 -46.49 2.81
C SER A 126 15.95 -47.34 2.87
N GLY A 127 15.89 -48.43 3.63
CA GLY A 127 16.90 -49.50 3.69
C GLY A 127 17.60 -49.53 5.04
N ASN A 128 17.53 -50.57 5.88
CA ASN A 128 17.53 -51.98 5.51
C ASN A 128 16.92 -52.84 6.64
N ALA A 129 16.41 -54.00 6.24
CA ALA A 129 15.56 -54.91 6.98
C ALA A 129 16.20 -55.55 8.22
N SER A 130 15.37 -55.79 9.24
CA SER A 130 15.61 -56.80 10.29
C SER A 130 15.35 -58.20 9.75
N ARG A 131 16.23 -59.16 10.09
CA ARG A 131 16.06 -60.62 10.32
C ARG A 131 17.44 -61.29 10.18
N LEU A 132 17.91 -62.26 10.97
CA LEU A 132 17.49 -63.00 12.19
C LEU A 132 18.74 -63.89 12.60
N PRO A 133 18.67 -64.87 13.53
CA PRO A 133 19.67 -65.12 14.58
C PRO A 133 20.64 -66.31 14.32
N SER A 134 21.65 -66.47 15.19
CA SER A 134 22.06 -67.70 15.91
C SER A 134 23.22 -67.39 16.85
#